data_AF-A0A1M5SNI4-F1
#
_entry.id   AF-A0A1M5SNI4-F1
#
_cell.length_a   1.000
_cell.length_b   1.000
_cell.length_c   1.000
_cell.angle_alpha   90.00
_cell.angle_beta   90.00
_cell.angle_gamma   90.00
#
_symmetry.space_group_name_H-M   'P 1'
#
loop_
_entity.id
_entity.type
_entity.pdbx_description
1 polymer ?
#
loop_
_entity_poly.entity_id
_entity_poly.type
_entity_poly.pdbx_seq_one_letter_code
_entity_poly.pdbx_strand_id
1 'polypeptide(L)'
;MKELITFKKQRELGDIITDTFKFIRLEYKPLFKALLRNAAIPFLVLIAISAYYTSATANFSFLEGGTFGAANLFLPILALFIALFFYYGVLYGTVLNYIKLYVANQGVVDQDELKRSVKSELGSLTGLTFLIFIMMFFGFMLCFFPGVYIAIPLSLAWAILVFENKAVGDSISDSFKLIKNEWWITFATMLVLGILLYIANIVLSLPVILYSLTKGFLSAETISQGDMSSMFDWVYITLSVLSSAVQYILAGIFAIAIAFIYFNLNEKKNQTGTFETIESIGSDH
;
A
#
# COMPACT_ATOMS: atom_id res chain seq x y z
N MET A 1 -27.83 -4.61 -13.71
CA MET A 1 -27.27 -3.36 -13.14
C MET A 1 -26.08 -3.75 -12.27
N LYS A 2 -24.96 -3.03 -12.35
CA LYS A 2 -23.78 -3.32 -11.52
C LYS A 2 -24.13 -2.97 -10.08
N GLU A 3 -23.86 -3.88 -9.14
CA GLU A 3 -24.07 -3.58 -7.72
C GLU A 3 -23.14 -2.43 -7.31
N LEU A 4 -23.71 -1.35 -6.79
CA LEU A 4 -22.95 -0.18 -6.34
C LEU A 4 -22.68 -0.27 -4.84
N ILE A 5 -21.46 0.07 -4.44
CA ILE A 5 -21.09 0.12 -3.03
C ILE A 5 -21.21 1.55 -2.52
N THR A 6 -22.09 1.75 -1.54
CA THR A 6 -22.25 3.05 -0.87
C THR A 6 -21.13 3.31 0.11
N PHE A 7 -20.18 4.19 -0.22
CA PHE A 7 -19.05 4.49 0.67
C PHE A 7 -19.47 5.28 1.92
N LYS A 8 -20.36 6.27 1.80
CA LYS A 8 -20.83 7.12 2.91
C LYS A 8 -21.83 6.38 3.81
N LYS A 9 -21.32 5.46 4.62
CA LYS A 9 -22.09 4.62 5.54
C LYS A 9 -21.25 4.28 6.77
N GLN A 10 -21.86 4.35 7.95
CA GLN A 10 -21.26 3.84 9.18
C GLN A 10 -21.17 2.30 9.13
N ARG A 11 -20.00 1.77 9.50
CA ARG A 11 -19.65 0.35 9.41
C ARG A 11 -18.99 -0.15 10.68
N GLU A 12 -19.22 -1.43 10.96
CA GLU A 12 -18.40 -2.16 11.92
C GLU A 12 -17.08 -2.63 11.29
N LEU A 13 -16.18 -3.13 12.14
CA LEU A 13 -14.86 -3.63 11.73
C LEU A 13 -14.94 -4.70 10.64
N GLY A 14 -15.82 -5.71 10.83
CA GLY A 14 -16.00 -6.81 9.90
C GLY A 14 -16.56 -6.35 8.56
N ASP A 15 -17.45 -5.36 8.57
CA ASP A 15 -18.04 -4.79 7.36
C ASP A 15 -17.00 -4.05 6.52
N ILE A 16 -16.08 -3.29 7.15
CA ILE A 16 -15.00 -2.60 6.43
C ILE A 16 -14.14 -3.60 5.65
N ILE A 17 -13.76 -4.70 6.29
CA ILE A 17 -12.92 -5.72 5.65
C ILE A 17 -13.70 -6.42 4.53
N THR A 18 -14.95 -6.81 4.80
CA THR A 18 -15.82 -7.47 3.82
C THR A 18 -16.07 -6.58 2.61
N ASP A 19 -16.40 -5.31 2.83
CA ASP A 19 -16.63 -4.32 1.77
C ASP A 19 -15.36 -4.02 0.98
N THR A 20 -14.18 -4.04 1.61
CA THR A 20 -12.89 -3.89 0.93
C THR A 20 -12.71 -4.99 -0.13
N PHE A 21 -12.87 -6.26 0.26
CA PHE A 21 -12.76 -7.38 -0.68
C PHE A 21 -13.91 -7.42 -1.69
N LYS A 22 -15.12 -7.02 -1.29
CA LYS A 22 -16.27 -6.90 -2.18
C LYS A 22 -16.02 -5.85 -3.27
N PHE A 23 -15.50 -4.67 -2.91
CA PHE A 23 -15.15 -3.62 -3.85
C PHE A 23 -14.09 -4.07 -4.84
N ILE A 24 -13.03 -4.73 -4.37
CA ILE A 24 -12.03 -5.33 -5.25
C ILE A 24 -12.69 -6.29 -6.23
N ARG A 25 -13.55 -7.19 -5.75
CA ARG A 25 -14.23 -8.18 -6.61
C ARG A 25 -15.13 -7.54 -7.66
N LEU A 26 -15.83 -6.45 -7.34
CA LEU A 26 -16.73 -5.77 -8.27
C LEU A 26 -15.99 -4.85 -9.25
N GLU A 27 -14.88 -4.25 -8.82
CA GLU A 27 -14.15 -3.22 -9.56
C GLU A 27 -12.76 -3.65 -10.06
N TYR A 28 -12.37 -4.93 -9.93
CA TYR A 28 -10.99 -5.34 -10.25
C TYR A 28 -10.56 -4.97 -11.67
N LYS A 29 -11.43 -5.10 -12.69
CA LYS A 29 -11.07 -4.78 -14.09
C LYS A 29 -10.80 -3.28 -14.28
N PRO A 30 -11.75 -2.38 -14.00
CA PRO A 30 -11.52 -0.94 -14.19
C PRO A 30 -10.44 -0.40 -13.24
N LEU A 31 -10.36 -0.89 -12.00
CA LEU A 31 -9.31 -0.50 -11.07
C LEU A 31 -7.92 -0.96 -11.54
N PHE A 32 -7.79 -2.20 -12.02
CA PHE A 32 -6.54 -2.70 -12.58
C PHE A 32 -6.12 -1.93 -13.83
N LYS A 33 -7.08 -1.55 -14.69
CA LYS A 33 -6.82 -0.68 -15.85
C LYS A 33 -6.32 0.70 -15.42
N ALA A 34 -6.90 1.29 -14.38
CA ALA A 34 -6.46 2.56 -13.82
C ALA A 34 -5.03 2.46 -13.27
N LEU A 35 -4.74 1.40 -12.51
CA LEU A 35 -3.39 1.12 -11.99
C LEU A 35 -2.38 0.90 -13.12
N LEU A 36 -2.73 0.14 -14.16
CA LEU A 36 -1.86 -0.07 -15.32
C LEU A 36 -1.58 1.25 -16.05
N ARG A 37 -2.55 2.16 -16.13
CA ARG A 37 -2.37 3.43 -16.83
C ARG A 37 -1.50 4.44 -16.08
N ASN A 38 -1.62 4.46 -14.75
CA ASN A 38 -0.96 5.46 -13.91
C ASN A 38 0.32 4.94 -13.23
N ALA A 39 0.29 3.70 -12.75
CA ALA A 39 1.35 3.10 -11.92
C ALA A 39 2.24 2.10 -12.67
N ALA A 40 1.97 1.73 -13.93
CA ALA A 40 2.79 0.73 -14.63
C ALA A 40 4.26 1.14 -14.78
N ILE A 41 4.55 2.39 -15.14
CA ILE A 41 5.95 2.86 -15.26
C ILE A 41 6.66 2.83 -13.90
N PRO A 42 6.13 3.45 -12.82
CA PRO A 42 6.69 3.31 -11.47
C PRO A 42 6.86 1.85 -11.03
N PHE A 43 5.88 0.99 -11.34
CA PHE A 43 5.91 -0.42 -11.00
C PHE A 43 7.04 -1.16 -11.72
N LEU A 44 7.20 -0.98 -13.03
CA LEU A 44 8.28 -1.62 -13.80
C LEU A 44 9.66 -1.17 -13.32
N VAL A 45 9.82 0.11 -12.98
CA VAL A 45 11.05 0.64 -12.37
C VAL A 45 11.31 -0.02 -11.02
N LEU A 46 10.29 -0.14 -10.18
CA LEU A 46 10.39 -0.84 -8.90
C LEU A 46 10.77 -2.31 -9.07
N ILE A 47 10.20 -3.02 -10.04
CA ILE A 47 10.55 -4.42 -10.33
C ILE A 47 12.01 -4.55 -10.80
N ALA A 48 12.47 -3.67 -11.69
CA ALA A 48 13.86 -3.67 -12.15
C ALA A 48 14.85 -3.41 -11.00
N ILE A 49 14.53 -2.43 -10.13
CA ILE A 49 15.34 -2.12 -8.94
C ILE A 49 15.29 -3.27 -7.93
N SER A 50 14.13 -3.92 -7.76
CA SER A 50 13.99 -5.10 -6.91
C SER A 50 14.85 -6.26 -7.42
N ALA A 51 14.90 -6.49 -8.73
CA ALA A 51 15.76 -7.52 -9.33
C ALA A 51 17.25 -7.22 -9.11
N TYR A 52 17.65 -5.96 -9.32
CA TYR A 52 19.01 -5.51 -9.03
C TYR A 52 19.35 -5.67 -7.55
N TYR A 53 18.46 -5.23 -6.64
CA TYR A 53 18.61 -5.40 -5.21
C TYR A 53 18.81 -6.87 -4.83
N THR A 54 17.92 -7.76 -5.26
CA THR A 54 18.02 -9.21 -4.97
C THR A 54 19.34 -9.78 -5.48
N SER A 55 19.78 -9.40 -6.69
CA SER A 55 21.07 -9.85 -7.24
C SER A 55 22.28 -9.29 -6.47
N ALA A 56 22.23 -8.03 -6.04
CA ALA A 56 23.30 -7.39 -5.29
C ALA A 56 23.44 -8.01 -3.88
N THR A 57 22.32 -8.32 -3.23
CA THR A 57 22.31 -8.99 -1.93
C THR A 57 22.66 -10.48 -2.03
N ALA A 58 22.30 -11.15 -3.14
CA ALA A 58 22.64 -12.54 -3.38
C ALA A 58 24.15 -12.78 -3.48
N ASN A 59 24.87 -11.84 -4.10
CA ASN A 59 26.33 -11.89 -4.23
C ASN A 59 27.07 -11.45 -2.96
N PHE A 60 26.35 -11.10 -1.89
CA PHE A 60 26.96 -10.64 -0.65
C PHE A 60 27.31 -11.84 0.25
N SER A 61 28.60 -12.20 0.29
CA SER A 61 29.13 -13.20 1.22
C SER A 61 29.63 -12.54 2.51
N PHE A 62 28.98 -12.82 3.64
CA PHE A 62 29.45 -12.42 4.98
C PHE A 62 30.76 -13.12 5.38
N LEU A 63 31.09 -14.26 4.74
CA LEU A 63 32.20 -15.13 5.10
C LEU A 63 33.51 -14.79 4.37
N GLU A 64 33.44 -14.16 3.20
CA GLU A 64 34.63 -13.87 2.39
C GLU A 64 35.50 -12.72 2.94
N GLY A 65 35.12 -12.08 4.06
CA GLY A 65 35.92 -11.01 4.66
C GLY A 65 36.22 -9.85 3.69
N GLY A 66 35.49 -9.78 2.58
CA GLY A 66 35.64 -8.73 1.58
C GLY A 66 35.43 -7.39 2.25
N THR A 67 36.20 -6.38 1.82
CA THR A 67 36.04 -4.99 2.26
C THR A 67 34.55 -4.66 2.28
N PHE A 68 34.05 -4.27 3.47
CA PHE A 68 32.67 -3.82 3.69
C PHE A 68 32.45 -2.56 2.86
N GLY A 69 32.23 -2.73 1.55
CA GLY A 69 31.86 -1.68 0.66
C GLY A 69 30.43 -1.34 1.00
N ALA A 70 30.23 -0.53 2.04
CA ALA A 70 28.91 -0.08 2.48
C ALA A 70 28.10 0.43 1.27
N ALA A 71 28.76 1.02 0.28
CA ALA A 71 28.17 1.41 -1.00
C ALA A 71 27.48 0.27 -1.79
N ASN A 72 28.01 -0.95 -1.79
CA ASN A 72 27.47 -2.09 -2.55
C ASN A 72 26.14 -2.63 -1.99
N LEU A 73 25.86 -2.41 -0.70
CA LEU A 73 24.56 -2.73 -0.09
C LEU A 73 23.67 -1.50 0.08
N PHE A 74 24.27 -0.37 0.47
CA PHE A 74 23.54 0.86 0.75
C PHE A 74 22.88 1.45 -0.50
N LEU A 75 23.57 1.46 -1.65
CA LEU A 75 23.02 2.04 -2.88
C LEU A 75 21.80 1.25 -3.41
N PRO A 76 21.83 -0.10 -3.53
CA PRO A 76 20.64 -0.87 -3.90
C PRO A 76 19.48 -0.69 -2.92
N ILE A 77 19.76 -0.68 -1.61
CA ILE A 77 18.75 -0.46 -0.56
C ILE A 77 18.10 0.92 -0.72
N LEU A 78 18.91 1.97 -0.84
CA LEU A 78 18.44 3.34 -1.01
C LEU A 78 17.61 3.50 -2.30
N ALA A 79 18.07 2.92 -3.40
CA ALA A 79 17.34 2.91 -4.67
C ALA A 79 15.98 2.20 -4.54
N LEU A 80 15.94 1.05 -3.86
CA LEU A 80 14.70 0.31 -3.59
C LEU A 80 13.74 1.14 -2.73
N PHE A 81 14.22 1.78 -1.68
CA PHE A 81 13.40 2.66 -0.84
C PHE A 81 12.79 3.81 -1.63
N ILE A 82 13.57 4.50 -2.47
CA ILE A 82 13.08 5.60 -3.32
C ILE A 82 12.04 5.09 -4.32
N ALA A 83 12.27 3.92 -4.92
CA ALA A 83 11.34 3.32 -5.87
C ALA A 83 10.01 2.91 -5.21
N LEU A 84 10.07 2.27 -4.03
CA LEU A 84 8.89 1.90 -3.24
C LEU A 84 8.10 3.13 -2.84
N PHE A 85 8.81 4.14 -2.35
CA PHE A 85 8.24 5.41 -1.96
C PHE A 85 7.43 6.07 -3.10
N PHE A 86 8.03 6.18 -4.29
CA PHE A 86 7.38 6.78 -5.44
C PHE A 86 6.20 5.92 -5.92
N TYR A 87 6.38 4.60 -6.00
CA TYR A 87 5.33 3.67 -6.40
C TYR A 87 4.12 3.75 -5.46
N TYR A 88 4.31 3.72 -4.14
CA TYR A 88 3.20 3.77 -3.19
C TYR A 88 2.44 5.10 -3.22
N GLY A 89 3.14 6.23 -3.43
CA GLY A 89 2.47 7.52 -3.64
C GLY A 89 1.52 7.49 -4.84
N VAL A 90 1.96 6.94 -5.98
CA VAL A 90 1.13 6.80 -7.19
C VAL A 90 0.02 5.77 -7.00
N LEU A 91 0.31 4.64 -6.35
CA LEU A 91 -0.65 3.57 -6.06
C LEU A 91 -1.82 4.10 -5.21
N TYR A 92 -1.50 4.69 -4.05
CA TYR A 92 -2.50 5.24 -3.14
C TYR A 92 -3.26 6.39 -3.79
N GLY A 93 -2.56 7.30 -4.45
CA GLY A 93 -3.17 8.39 -5.21
C GLY A 93 -4.16 7.90 -6.25
N THR A 94 -3.81 6.85 -7.01
CA THR A 94 -4.67 6.27 -8.04
C THR A 94 -5.89 5.59 -7.44
N VAL A 95 -5.73 4.76 -6.40
CA VAL A 95 -6.84 4.05 -5.76
C VAL A 95 -7.81 5.03 -5.11
N LEU A 96 -7.30 6.01 -4.36
CA LEU A 96 -8.14 6.99 -3.67
C LEU A 96 -8.85 7.92 -4.66
N ASN A 97 -8.17 8.44 -5.69
CA ASN A 97 -8.84 9.23 -6.73
C ASN A 97 -9.84 8.40 -7.54
N TYR A 98 -9.57 7.11 -7.77
CA TYR A 98 -10.55 6.21 -8.39
C TYR A 98 -11.81 6.13 -7.53
N ILE A 99 -11.67 5.93 -6.22
CA ILE A 99 -12.80 5.89 -5.29
C ILE A 99 -13.52 7.24 -5.22
N LYS A 100 -12.80 8.36 -5.24
CA LYS A 100 -13.37 9.72 -5.27
C LYS A 100 -14.29 9.91 -6.47
N LEU A 101 -13.82 9.57 -7.67
CA LEU A 101 -14.61 9.63 -8.91
C LEU A 101 -15.74 8.60 -8.91
N TYR A 102 -15.50 7.40 -8.39
CA TYR A 102 -16.52 6.35 -8.26
C TYR A 102 -17.70 6.83 -7.42
N VAL A 103 -17.44 7.49 -6.29
CA VAL A 103 -18.47 8.05 -5.41
C VAL A 103 -19.18 9.24 -6.07
N ALA A 104 -18.44 10.13 -6.75
CA ALA A 104 -19.01 11.31 -7.40
C ALA A 104 -19.92 10.97 -8.59
N ASN A 105 -19.54 9.97 -9.39
CA ASN A 105 -20.19 9.62 -10.65
C ASN A 105 -21.01 8.33 -10.58
N GLN A 106 -21.48 7.95 -9.38
CA GLN A 106 -22.34 6.78 -9.14
C GLN A 106 -21.82 5.48 -9.78
N GLY A 107 -20.51 5.26 -9.66
CA GLY A 107 -19.83 4.04 -10.11
C GLY A 107 -19.18 4.08 -11.49
N VAL A 108 -19.31 5.21 -12.22
CA VAL A 108 -18.65 5.39 -13.53
C VAL A 108 -17.36 6.19 -13.37
N VAL A 109 -16.22 5.59 -13.72
CA VAL A 109 -14.90 6.25 -13.59
C VAL A 109 -14.29 6.51 -14.96
N ASP A 110 -14.22 7.78 -15.34
CA ASP A 110 -13.46 8.24 -16.51
C ASP A 110 -11.95 8.11 -16.23
N GLN A 111 -11.28 7.35 -17.10
CA GLN A 111 -9.87 7.04 -16.96
C GLN A 111 -8.96 8.22 -17.36
N ASP A 112 -9.43 9.13 -18.20
CA ASP A 112 -8.71 10.35 -18.60
C ASP A 112 -8.80 11.41 -17.50
N GLU A 113 -9.99 11.58 -16.91
CA GLU A 113 -10.19 12.43 -15.74
C GLU A 113 -9.34 11.94 -14.57
N LEU A 114 -9.41 10.64 -14.24
CA LEU A 114 -8.61 10.03 -13.19
C LEU A 114 -7.10 10.30 -13.36
N LYS A 115 -6.60 10.13 -14.58
CA LYS A 115 -5.17 10.37 -14.89
C LYS A 115 -4.79 11.83 -14.66
N ARG A 116 -5.68 12.78 -14.98
CA ARG A 116 -5.43 14.22 -14.73
C ARG A 116 -5.41 14.52 -13.24
N SER A 117 -6.40 14.01 -12.48
CA SER A 117 -6.47 14.22 -11.03
C SER A 117 -5.23 13.67 -10.31
N VAL A 118 -4.87 12.41 -10.59
CA VAL A 118 -3.66 11.79 -10.03
C VAL A 118 -2.44 12.64 -10.36
N LYS A 119 -2.24 13.03 -11.63
CA LYS A 119 -1.10 13.88 -12.05
C LYS A 119 -1.04 15.23 -11.34
N SER A 120 -2.18 15.89 -11.17
CA SER A 120 -2.24 17.20 -10.52
C SER A 120 -1.88 17.12 -9.03
N GLU A 121 -2.23 16.01 -8.37
CA GLU A 121 -1.98 15.79 -6.95
C GLU A 121 -0.65 15.07 -6.67
N LEU A 122 0.08 14.59 -7.70
CA LEU A 122 1.32 13.81 -7.52
C LEU A 122 2.32 14.50 -6.59
N GLY A 123 2.55 15.81 -6.77
CA GLY A 123 3.47 16.57 -5.93
C GLY A 123 3.07 16.54 -4.46
N SER A 124 1.78 16.77 -4.17
CA SER A 124 1.23 16.74 -2.81
C SER A 124 1.23 15.33 -2.22
N LEU A 125 0.90 14.30 -3.01
CA LEU A 125 0.90 12.90 -2.58
C LEU A 125 2.33 12.39 -2.27
N THR A 126 3.30 12.73 -3.12
CA THR A 126 4.70 12.42 -2.89
C THR A 126 5.22 13.18 -1.66
N GLY A 127 4.93 14.48 -1.55
CA GLY A 127 5.31 15.27 -0.38
C GLY A 127 4.71 14.74 0.93
N LEU A 128 3.43 14.35 0.91
CA LEU A 128 2.76 13.73 2.05
C LEU A 128 3.43 12.41 2.45
N THR A 129 3.66 11.53 1.48
CA THR A 129 4.35 10.25 1.72
C THR A 129 5.72 10.50 2.36
N PHE A 130 6.43 11.55 1.93
CA PHE A 130 7.78 11.85 2.42
C PHE A 130 7.75 12.31 3.88
N LEU A 131 6.82 13.21 4.21
CA LEU A 131 6.65 13.68 5.58
C LEU A 131 6.19 12.55 6.50
N ILE A 132 5.26 11.69 6.06
CA ILE A 132 4.84 10.51 6.83
C ILE A 132 6.03 9.59 7.09
N PHE A 133 6.89 9.34 6.08
CA PHE A 133 8.08 8.54 6.26
C PHE A 133 9.03 9.12 7.33
N ILE A 134 9.29 10.43 7.29
CA ILE A 134 10.12 11.11 8.29
C ILE A 134 9.49 11.00 9.69
N MET A 135 8.19 11.26 9.82
CA MET A 135 7.48 11.15 11.10
C MET A 135 7.54 9.73 11.65
N MET A 136 7.35 8.72 10.80
CA MET A 136 7.45 7.31 11.15
C MET A 136 8.86 6.93 11.58
N PHE A 137 9.88 7.39 10.85
CA PHE A 137 11.29 7.16 11.19
C PHE A 137 11.62 7.66 12.60
N PHE A 138 11.26 8.91 12.91
CA PHE A 138 11.45 9.46 14.27
C PHE A 138 10.58 8.76 15.32
N GLY A 139 9.34 8.40 14.98
CA GLY A 139 8.45 7.66 15.87
C GLY A 139 9.03 6.31 16.31
N PHE A 140 9.55 5.54 15.36
CA PHE A 140 10.19 4.25 15.65
C PHE A 140 11.58 4.39 16.29
N MET A 141 12.30 5.48 16.01
CA MET A 141 13.56 5.78 16.70
C MET A 141 13.34 6.04 18.19
N LEU A 142 12.22 6.65 18.57
CA LEU A 142 11.87 6.87 19.98
C LEU A 142 11.45 5.58 20.69
N CYS A 143 10.60 4.76 20.07
CA CYS A 143 10.24 3.40 20.51
C CYS A 143 9.22 2.75 19.53
N PHE A 144 9.02 1.43 19.65
CA PHE A 144 8.01 0.72 18.84
C PHE A 144 6.57 1.22 19.08
N PHE A 145 6.14 1.36 20.35
CA PHE A 145 4.76 1.76 20.68
C PHE A 145 4.41 3.18 20.19
N PRO A 146 5.24 4.22 20.40
CA PRO A 146 5.01 5.53 19.81
C PRO A 146 4.94 5.51 18.28
N GLY A 147 5.78 4.72 17.61
CA GLY A 147 5.74 4.54 16.16
C GLY A 147 4.40 3.99 15.67
N VAL A 148 3.88 2.95 16.31
CA VAL A 148 2.54 2.40 15.98
C VAL A 148 1.45 3.42 16.27
N TYR A 149 1.53 4.15 17.39
CA TYR A 149 0.52 5.16 17.76
C TYR A 149 0.34 6.23 16.68
N ILE A 150 1.43 6.75 16.10
CA ILE A 150 1.39 7.75 15.03
C ILE A 150 1.06 7.15 13.65
N ALA A 151 1.39 5.89 13.40
CA ALA A 151 1.16 5.23 12.12
C ALA A 151 -0.33 5.17 11.76
N ILE A 152 -1.18 4.88 12.74
CA ILE A 152 -2.62 4.67 12.50
C ILE A 152 -3.31 5.98 12.08
N PRO A 153 -3.17 7.13 12.78
CA PRO A 153 -3.68 8.40 12.27
C PRO A 153 -3.09 8.78 10.90
N LEU A 154 -1.77 8.66 10.73
CA LEU A 154 -1.10 9.07 9.48
C LEU A 154 -1.56 8.25 8.27
N SER A 155 -2.00 7.01 8.46
CA SER A 155 -2.59 6.19 7.40
C SER A 155 -3.82 6.82 6.71
N LEU A 156 -4.55 7.69 7.41
CA LEU A 156 -5.73 8.37 6.89
C LEU A 156 -5.39 9.68 6.17
N ALA A 157 -4.16 10.19 6.31
CA ALA A 157 -3.78 11.46 5.73
C ALA A 157 -3.85 11.44 4.19
N TRP A 158 -3.54 10.31 3.55
CA TRP A 158 -3.70 10.16 2.09
C TRP A 158 -5.17 10.30 1.66
N ALA A 159 -6.10 9.68 2.41
CA ALA A 159 -7.53 9.78 2.14
C ALA A 159 -8.04 11.22 2.33
N ILE A 160 -7.64 11.90 3.40
CA ILE A 160 -8.03 13.29 3.67
C ILE A 160 -7.51 14.23 2.57
N LEU A 161 -6.24 14.08 2.16
CA LEU A 161 -5.66 14.89 1.09
C LEU A 161 -6.48 14.78 -0.20
N VAL A 162 -6.82 13.55 -0.60
CA VAL A 162 -7.52 13.28 -1.86
C VAL A 162 -9.00 13.64 -1.76
N PHE A 163 -9.71 13.19 -0.73
CA PHE A 163 -11.16 13.37 -0.63
C PHE A 163 -11.58 14.77 -0.23
N GLU A 164 -10.77 15.48 0.56
CA GLU A 164 -11.09 16.85 1.02
C GLU A 164 -10.33 17.92 0.23
N ASN A 165 -9.46 17.54 -0.72
CA ASN A 165 -8.58 18.45 -1.48
C ASN A 165 -7.75 19.37 -0.56
N LYS A 166 -7.26 18.83 0.57
CA LYS A 166 -6.51 19.59 1.57
C LYS A 166 -5.02 19.62 1.27
N ALA A 167 -4.34 20.66 1.77
CA ALA A 167 -2.89 20.72 1.73
C ALA A 167 -2.26 19.66 2.64
N VAL A 168 -1.03 19.25 2.34
CA VAL A 168 -0.32 18.16 3.03
C VAL A 168 -0.31 18.30 4.55
N GLY A 169 -0.01 19.49 5.08
CA GLY A 169 0.03 19.73 6.53
C GLY A 169 -1.33 19.62 7.20
N ASP A 170 -2.37 20.14 6.54
CA ASP A 170 -3.75 20.09 7.02
C ASP A 170 -4.25 18.64 7.02
N SER A 171 -3.95 17.87 5.98
CA SER A 171 -4.30 16.45 5.90
C SER A 171 -3.69 15.62 7.02
N ILE A 172 -2.47 15.95 7.43
CA ILE A 172 -1.82 15.31 8.60
C ILE A 172 -2.54 15.72 9.88
N SER A 173 -2.72 17.03 10.14
CA SER A 173 -3.38 17.48 11.38
C SER A 173 -4.79 16.90 11.52
N ASP A 174 -5.54 16.90 10.42
CA ASP A 174 -6.91 16.43 10.41
C ASP A 174 -7.01 14.91 10.53
N SER A 175 -5.97 14.15 10.15
CA SER A 175 -5.97 12.70 10.37
C SER A 175 -5.96 12.33 11.86
N PHE A 176 -5.20 13.07 12.67
CA PHE A 176 -5.23 12.94 14.14
C PHE A 176 -6.56 13.40 14.74
N LYS A 177 -7.19 14.44 14.18
CA LYS A 177 -8.52 14.87 14.63
C LYS A 177 -9.59 13.84 14.26
N LEU A 178 -9.57 13.30 13.04
CA LEU A 178 -10.56 12.38 12.51
C LEU A 178 -10.60 11.07 13.30
N ILE A 179 -9.44 10.53 13.67
CA ILE A 179 -9.36 9.27 14.41
C ILE A 179 -9.63 9.41 15.92
N LYS A 180 -9.68 10.64 16.46
CA LYS A 180 -9.92 10.88 17.88
C LYS A 180 -11.18 10.13 18.36
N ASN A 181 -11.03 9.37 19.45
CA ASN A 181 -12.00 8.44 20.08
C ASN A 181 -12.23 7.11 19.35
N GLU A 182 -11.65 6.90 18.17
CA GLU A 182 -11.85 5.71 17.32
C GLU A 182 -10.52 5.01 16.99
N TRP A 183 -9.44 5.36 17.69
CA TRP A 183 -8.09 4.86 17.42
C TRP A 183 -7.99 3.34 17.54
N TRP A 184 -8.53 2.75 18.63
CA TRP A 184 -8.46 1.30 18.86
C TRP A 184 -9.21 0.49 17.80
N ILE A 185 -10.39 0.98 17.40
CA ILE A 185 -11.21 0.35 16.36
C ILE A 185 -10.48 0.44 15.01
N THR A 186 -9.92 1.60 14.68
CA THR A 186 -9.13 1.79 13.45
C THR A 186 -7.89 0.88 13.44
N PHE A 187 -7.15 0.85 14.55
CA PHE A 187 -6.01 -0.03 14.74
C PHE A 187 -6.39 -1.50 14.57
N ALA A 188 -7.45 -1.97 15.23
CA ALA A 188 -7.93 -3.35 15.12
C ALA A 188 -8.32 -3.70 13.67
N THR A 189 -8.98 -2.78 12.95
CA THR A 189 -9.30 -2.98 11.53
C THR A 189 -8.04 -3.21 10.71
N MET A 190 -7.06 -2.31 10.86
CA MET A 190 -5.80 -2.37 10.11
C MET A 190 -4.96 -3.58 10.49
N LEU A 191 -4.97 -3.97 11.76
CA LEU A 191 -4.27 -5.14 12.25
C LEU A 191 -4.86 -6.43 11.64
N VAL A 192 -6.19 -6.60 11.68
CA VAL A 192 -6.84 -7.79 11.11
C VAL A 192 -6.59 -7.85 9.61
N LEU A 193 -6.76 -6.74 8.88
CA LEU A 193 -6.44 -6.69 7.46
C LEU A 193 -4.96 -7.00 7.19
N GLY A 194 -4.05 -6.47 8.02
CA GLY A 194 -2.63 -6.74 7.94
C GLY A 194 -2.29 -8.21 8.13
N ILE A 195 -2.94 -8.90 9.07
CA ILE A 195 -2.80 -10.34 9.27
C ILE A 195 -3.29 -11.12 8.04
N LEU A 196 -4.44 -10.75 7.47
CA LEU A 196 -4.97 -11.40 6.25
C LEU A 196 -3.99 -11.26 5.08
N LEU A 197 -3.46 -10.06 4.86
CA LEU A 197 -2.50 -9.81 3.78
C LEU A 197 -1.14 -10.46 4.06
N TYR A 198 -0.71 -10.52 5.32
CA TYR A 198 0.50 -11.24 5.71
C TYR A 198 0.40 -12.73 5.37
N ILE A 199 -0.72 -13.39 5.71
CA ILE A 199 -0.97 -14.79 5.35
C ILE A 199 -0.97 -14.96 3.83
N ALA A 200 -1.63 -14.06 3.08
CA ALA A 200 -1.63 -14.10 1.63
C ALA A 200 -0.19 -13.97 1.05
N ASN A 201 0.63 -13.08 1.61
CA ASN A 201 2.02 -12.91 1.19
C ASN A 201 2.87 -14.17 1.46
N ILE A 202 2.68 -14.86 2.59
CA ILE A 202 3.35 -16.15 2.85
C ILE A 202 2.97 -17.17 1.77
N VAL A 203 1.68 -17.32 1.48
CA VAL A 203 1.18 -18.28 0.48
C VAL A 203 1.79 -17.99 -0.89
N LEU A 204 1.87 -16.73 -1.29
CA LEU A 204 2.47 -16.31 -2.55
C LEU A 204 4.00 -16.43 -2.59
N SER A 205 4.64 -16.48 -1.42
CA SER A 205 6.10 -16.67 -1.29
C SER A 205 6.49 -18.14 -1.21
N LEU A 206 5.53 -19.08 -1.11
CA LEU A 206 5.80 -20.51 -1.05
C LEU A 206 6.70 -21.03 -2.19
N PRO A 207 6.54 -20.62 -3.46
CA PRO A 207 7.44 -21.07 -4.52
C PRO A 207 8.90 -20.70 -4.25
N VAL A 208 9.16 -19.48 -3.76
CA VAL A 208 10.51 -19.00 -3.40
C VAL A 208 11.05 -19.80 -2.22
N ILE A 209 10.23 -20.00 -1.19
CA ILE A 209 10.62 -20.73 0.03
C ILE A 209 10.98 -22.18 -0.32
N LEU A 210 10.10 -22.88 -1.04
CA LEU A 210 10.33 -24.27 -1.46
C LEU A 210 11.57 -24.40 -2.36
N TYR A 211 11.75 -23.47 -3.29
CA TYR A 211 12.94 -23.44 -4.13
C TYR A 211 14.23 -23.25 -3.31
N SER A 212 14.22 -22.30 -2.38
CA SER A 212 15.36 -22.02 -1.52
C SER A 212 15.70 -23.19 -0.61
N LEU A 213 14.70 -23.89 -0.07
CA LEU A 213 14.88 -25.08 0.77
C LEU A 213 15.46 -26.25 -0.02
N THR A 214 14.93 -26.53 -1.22
CA THR A 214 15.45 -27.61 -2.07
C THR A 214 16.89 -27.35 -2.50
N LYS A 215 17.20 -26.11 -2.90
CA LYS A 215 18.57 -25.70 -3.19
C LYS A 215 19.47 -25.83 -1.98
N GLY A 216 19.08 -25.32 -0.81
CA GLY A 216 19.88 -25.43 0.41
C GLY A 216 20.19 -26.88 0.81
N PHE A 217 19.26 -27.82 0.60
CA PHE A 217 19.48 -29.23 0.89
C PHE A 217 20.43 -29.89 -0.14
N LEU A 218 20.25 -29.60 -1.43
CA LEU A 218 21.06 -30.18 -2.51
C LEU A 218 22.47 -29.61 -2.59
N SER A 219 22.66 -28.36 -2.15
CA SER A 219 23.96 -27.67 -2.13
C SER A 219 24.64 -27.72 -0.76
N ALA A 220 24.17 -28.55 0.18
CA ALA A 220 24.75 -28.65 1.52
C ALA A 220 26.26 -28.96 1.50
N GLU A 221 26.71 -29.75 0.52
CA GLU A 221 28.13 -30.10 0.35
C GLU A 221 28.97 -28.96 -0.25
N THR A 222 28.42 -28.16 -1.16
CA THR A 222 29.09 -26.98 -1.76
C THR A 222 29.06 -25.75 -0.84
N ILE A 223 27.98 -25.58 -0.06
CA ILE A 223 27.86 -24.55 0.99
C ILE A 223 28.91 -24.78 2.08
N SER A 224 29.20 -26.03 2.44
CA SER A 224 30.26 -26.39 3.40
C SER A 224 31.65 -25.89 2.96
N GLN A 225 31.86 -25.72 1.65
CA GLN A 225 33.10 -25.16 1.08
C GLN A 225 33.10 -23.62 0.99
N GLY A 226 32.05 -22.96 1.48
CA GLY A 226 31.94 -21.49 1.55
C GLY A 226 31.28 -20.82 0.33
N ASP A 227 30.89 -21.58 -0.70
CA ASP A 227 30.26 -21.02 -1.91
C ASP A 227 28.72 -20.95 -1.78
N MET A 228 28.23 -19.85 -1.21
CA MET A 228 26.80 -19.56 -1.10
C MET A 228 26.18 -19.03 -2.40
N SER A 229 26.97 -18.72 -3.44
CA SER A 229 26.45 -18.15 -4.69
C SER A 229 25.53 -19.12 -5.43
N SER A 230 25.77 -20.43 -5.26
CA SER A 230 24.96 -21.53 -5.80
C SER A 230 23.51 -21.57 -5.29
N MET A 231 23.21 -20.90 -4.17
CA MET A 231 21.86 -20.80 -3.61
C MET A 231 20.99 -19.74 -4.31
N PHE A 232 21.62 -18.72 -4.93
CA PHE A 232 20.94 -17.53 -5.42
C PHE A 232 21.02 -17.39 -6.94
N ASP A 233 20.71 -18.47 -7.65
CA ASP A 233 20.71 -18.48 -9.10
C ASP A 233 19.59 -17.63 -9.74
N TRP A 234 19.60 -17.52 -11.06
CA TRP A 234 18.63 -16.73 -11.82
C TRP A 234 17.17 -17.15 -11.58
N VAL A 235 16.92 -18.43 -11.24
CA VAL A 235 15.58 -18.92 -10.90
C VAL A 235 15.14 -18.39 -9.55
N TYR A 236 16.01 -18.42 -8.53
CA TYR A 236 15.74 -17.78 -7.24
C TYR A 236 15.41 -16.30 -7.40
N ILE A 237 16.23 -15.58 -8.18
CA ILE A 237 16.03 -14.14 -8.42
C ILE A 237 14.68 -13.91 -9.09
N THR A 238 14.36 -14.68 -10.13
CA THR A 238 13.09 -14.55 -10.88
C THR A 238 11.88 -14.81 -9.98
N LEU A 239 11.90 -15.88 -9.19
CA LEU A 239 10.83 -16.22 -8.27
C LEU A 239 10.66 -15.16 -7.17
N SER A 240 11.78 -14.64 -6.64
CA SER A 240 11.77 -13.60 -5.60
C SER A 240 11.18 -12.30 -6.13
N VAL A 241 11.61 -11.85 -7.30
CA VAL A 241 11.10 -10.64 -7.95
C VAL A 241 9.61 -10.78 -8.29
N LEU A 242 9.19 -11.95 -8.78
CA LEU A 242 7.77 -12.23 -9.02
C LEU A 242 6.95 -12.18 -7.73
N SER A 243 7.47 -12.78 -6.64
CA SER A 243 6.80 -12.72 -5.35
C SER A 243 6.66 -11.27 -4.87
N SER A 244 7.74 -10.48 -4.89
CA SER A 244 7.72 -9.06 -4.55
C SER A 244 6.74 -8.26 -5.41
N ALA A 245 6.67 -8.54 -6.72
CA ALA A 245 5.72 -7.91 -7.62
C ALA A 245 4.27 -8.10 -7.18
N VAL A 246 3.89 -9.32 -6.78
CA VAL A 246 2.54 -9.60 -6.28
C VAL A 246 2.30 -8.90 -4.95
N GLN A 247 3.28 -8.89 -4.04
CA GLN A 247 3.17 -8.19 -2.75
C GLN A 247 2.91 -6.68 -2.93
N TYR A 248 3.63 -6.04 -3.85
CA TYR A 248 3.45 -4.62 -4.17
C TYR A 248 2.08 -4.30 -4.76
N ILE A 249 1.45 -5.24 -5.48
CA ILE A 249 0.08 -5.10 -5.97
C ILE A 249 -0.92 -5.26 -4.83
N LEU A 250 -0.73 -6.26 -3.97
CA LEU A 250 -1.60 -6.52 -2.81
C LEU A 250 -1.64 -5.36 -1.82
N ALA A 251 -0.57 -4.57 -1.72
CA ALA A 251 -0.56 -3.35 -0.91
C ALA A 251 -1.63 -2.33 -1.32
N GLY A 252 -2.16 -2.39 -2.55
CA GLY A 252 -3.29 -1.55 -2.99
C GLY A 252 -4.59 -1.82 -2.22
N ILE A 253 -4.72 -3.00 -1.62
CA ILE A 253 -5.85 -3.38 -0.76
C ILE A 253 -5.93 -2.47 0.47
N PHE A 254 -4.78 -2.08 1.04
CA PHE A 254 -4.75 -1.13 2.16
C PHE A 254 -5.31 0.23 1.77
N ALA A 255 -5.02 0.73 0.56
CA ALA A 255 -5.55 2.01 0.10
C ALA A 255 -7.10 2.00 0.00
N ILE A 256 -7.67 0.87 -0.42
CA ILE A 256 -9.14 0.68 -0.46
C ILE A 256 -9.72 0.64 0.96
N ALA A 257 -9.09 -0.13 1.86
CA ALA A 257 -9.54 -0.21 3.25
C ALA A 257 -9.45 1.14 3.96
N ILE A 258 -8.38 1.90 3.72
CA ILE A 258 -8.21 3.28 4.22
C ILE A 258 -9.35 4.18 3.74
N ALA A 259 -9.81 4.04 2.50
CA ALA A 259 -10.98 4.78 2.03
C ALA A 259 -12.24 4.42 2.82
N PHE A 260 -12.52 3.14 3.04
CA PHE A 260 -13.66 2.71 3.85
C PHE A 260 -13.57 3.17 5.32
N ILE A 261 -12.38 3.12 5.92
CA ILE A 261 -12.14 3.63 7.26
C ILE A 261 -12.38 5.14 7.30
N TYR A 262 -11.86 5.89 6.33
CA TYR A 262 -12.09 7.33 6.22
C TYR A 262 -13.60 7.64 6.15
N PHE A 263 -14.35 7.02 5.24
CA PHE A 263 -15.77 7.29 5.11
C PHE A 263 -16.57 6.86 6.34
N ASN A 264 -16.19 5.77 7.01
CA ASN A 264 -16.80 5.36 8.27
C ASN A 264 -16.60 6.42 9.37
N LEU A 265 -15.35 6.89 9.56
CA LEU A 265 -15.03 7.92 10.54
C LEU A 265 -15.68 9.26 10.21
N ASN A 266 -15.70 9.63 8.93
CA ASN A 266 -16.37 10.83 8.45
C ASN A 266 -17.88 10.76 8.70
N GLU A 267 -18.53 9.63 8.45
CA GLU A 267 -19.97 9.47 8.69
C GLU A 267 -20.30 9.53 10.19
N LYS A 268 -19.47 8.93 11.06
CA LYS A 268 -19.64 9.03 12.51
C LYS A 268 -19.57 10.47 13.04
N LYS A 269 -18.78 11.34 12.40
CA LYS A 269 -18.57 12.73 12.85
C LYS A 269 -19.48 13.75 12.18
N ASN A 270 -19.69 13.60 10.87
CA ASN A 270 -20.32 14.61 10.02
C ASN A 270 -21.67 14.17 9.43
N GLN A 271 -22.04 12.88 9.54
CA GLN A 271 -23.33 12.33 9.08
C GLN A 271 -23.71 12.68 7.62
N THR A 272 -22.71 12.88 6.76
CA THR A 272 -22.89 13.38 5.40
C THR A 272 -23.81 12.52 4.53
N GLY A 273 -23.67 11.19 4.59
CA GLY A 273 -24.51 10.27 3.83
C GLY A 273 -25.95 10.22 4.35
N THR A 274 -26.12 10.37 5.66
CA THR A 274 -27.44 10.46 6.30
C THR A 274 -28.19 11.71 5.82
N PHE A 275 -27.52 12.87 5.79
CA PHE A 275 -28.12 14.11 5.28
C PHE A 275 -28.46 14.02 3.79
N GLU A 276 -27.56 13.50 2.95
CA GLU A 276 -27.84 13.29 1.51
C GLU A 276 -29.04 12.37 1.28
N THR A 277 -29.19 11.33 2.10
CA THR A 277 -30.34 10.42 2.02
C THR A 277 -31.64 11.15 2.36
N ILE A 278 -31.65 11.96 3.43
CA ILE A 278 -32.83 12.75 3.83
C ILE A 278 -33.21 13.75 2.73
N GLU A 279 -32.22 14.44 2.16
CA GLU A 279 -32.45 15.41 1.09
C GLU A 279 -33.02 14.75 -0.17
N SER A 280 -32.52 13.57 -0.54
CA SER A 280 -33.05 12.82 -1.69
C SER A 280 -34.50 12.37 -1.51
N ILE A 281 -34.90 11.99 -0.29
CA ILE A 281 -36.29 11.66 0.04
C ILE A 281 -37.19 12.90 -0.02
N GLY A 282 -36.66 14.06 0.35
CA GLY A 282 -37.37 15.35 0.29
C GLY A 282 -37.52 15.92 -1.12
N SER A 283 -36.64 15.55 -2.06
CA SER A 283 -36.67 16.01 -3.46
C SER A 283 -37.54 15.18 -4.40
N ASP A 284 -37.99 13.99 -3.96
CA ASP A 284 -38.86 13.09 -4.73
C ASP A 284 -40.37 13.41 -4.55
N HIS A 285 -40.69 14.61 -4.04
CA HIS A 285 -42.04 15.18 -3.93
C HIS A 285 -42.12 16.55 -4.61
#